data_AF-A0A5Q4DJ46-F1
#
_entry.id   AF-A0A5Q4DJ46-F1
#
_cell.length_a   1.000
_cell.length_b   1.000
_cell.length_c   1.000
_cell.angle_alpha   90.00
_cell.angle_beta   90.00
_cell.angle_gamma   90.00
#
_symmetry.space_group_name_H-M   'P 1'
#
loop_
_entity.id
_entity.type
_entity.pdbx_description
1 polymer ?
#
loop_
_entity_poly.entity_id
_entity_poly.type
_entity_poly.pdbx_seq_one_letter_code
_entity_poly.pdbx_strand_id
1 'polypeptide(L)'
;MRSFLLEKCRQRGQAGIMRSGDIDIRVLQVLLALSLAGLLIVGIAMARTEAQPKPLRIPPPPDFVLQLSHDGARFEFSGTVDFGLTEAMRRMVAAHPEVRQIVLDSNGGYIAEARGVVAVLREQGFATHVAGHCASACALIFAGGMTRSLGPEGRLGLHGYAIARDGRFGMIDPRVEMERDLAIYRAQGLEEAFIARLATLPLSPMWYPDRDALIAARMVTQP
;
A
#
# COMPACT_ATOMS: atom_id res chain seq x y z
N MET A 1 -4.40 92.59 16.87
CA MET A 1 -2.93 92.67 16.73
C MET A 1 -2.34 91.39 17.32
N ARG A 2 -2.29 90.24 16.63
CA ARG A 2 -1.51 89.92 15.42
C ARG A 2 -0.04 90.39 15.50
N SER A 3 0.73 89.92 16.49
CA SER A 3 2.21 89.91 16.39
C SER A 3 2.92 89.08 17.47
N PHE A 4 2.39 87.91 17.87
CA PHE A 4 3.12 87.02 18.78
C PHE A 4 2.90 85.53 18.51
N LEU A 5 2.60 85.21 17.23
CA LEU A 5 2.26 83.86 16.75
C LEU A 5 3.25 83.36 15.67
N LEU A 6 4.46 83.93 15.60
CA LEU A 6 5.43 83.57 14.55
C LEU A 6 6.81 83.10 15.04
N GLU A 7 7.11 83.07 16.34
CA GLU A 7 8.51 82.89 16.77
C GLU A 7 8.84 81.64 17.60
N LYS A 8 7.89 80.73 17.84
CA LYS A 8 8.21 79.45 18.50
C LYS A 8 7.61 78.19 17.87
N CYS A 9 7.39 78.23 16.55
CA CYS A 9 7.41 77.03 15.70
C CYS A 9 8.85 76.52 15.44
N ARG A 10 9.77 76.75 16.37
CA ARG A 10 11.19 76.32 16.31
C ARG A 10 11.55 75.39 17.46
N GLN A 11 10.60 74.56 17.89
CA GLN A 11 10.82 73.49 18.89
C GLN A 11 10.11 72.18 18.51
N ARG A 12 9.97 71.90 17.22
CA ARG A 12 9.68 70.56 16.69
C ARG A 12 10.69 70.24 15.61
N GLY A 13 11.84 69.72 16.03
CA GLY A 13 12.95 69.43 15.10
C GLY A 13 14.16 68.82 15.81
N GLN A 14 13.92 67.92 16.77
CA GLN A 14 14.94 66.99 17.23
C GLN A 14 14.40 65.56 17.06
N ALA A 15 14.04 65.22 15.82
CA ALA A 15 14.26 63.86 15.36
C ALA A 15 15.70 63.87 14.85
N GLY A 16 16.60 63.18 15.55
CA GLY A 16 17.93 62.93 15.05
C GLY A 16 17.81 62.22 13.70
N ILE A 17 18.04 62.97 12.62
CA ILE A 17 18.30 62.39 11.32
C ILE A 17 19.62 61.65 11.50
N MET A 18 19.54 60.33 11.74
CA MET A 18 20.67 59.45 11.47
C MET A 18 21.13 59.78 10.06
N ARG A 19 22.31 60.41 9.94
CA ARG A 19 23.00 60.52 8.65
C ARG A 19 23.19 59.08 8.17
N SER A 20 22.38 58.65 7.21
CA SER A 20 22.72 57.51 6.38
C SER A 20 24.03 57.91 5.70
N GLY A 21 25.16 57.38 6.14
CA GLY A 21 26.41 57.56 5.43
C GLY A 21 26.19 57.11 3.99
N ASP A 22 26.55 57.96 3.02
CA ASP A 22 26.44 57.61 1.61
C ASP A 22 27.22 56.33 1.38
N ILE A 23 26.52 55.22 1.12
CA ILE A 23 27.16 53.94 0.80
C ILE A 23 27.83 54.15 -0.56
N ASP A 24 29.16 54.02 -0.60
CA ASP A 24 29.94 54.13 -1.83
C ASP A 24 29.37 53.17 -2.89
N ILE A 25 29.17 53.67 -4.11
CA ILE A 25 28.69 52.88 -5.24
C ILE A 25 29.54 51.62 -5.47
N ARG A 26 30.83 51.67 -5.15
CA ARG A 26 31.74 50.51 -5.20
C ARG A 26 31.38 49.46 -4.16
N VAL A 27 30.95 49.87 -2.96
CA VAL A 27 30.48 48.96 -1.91
C VAL A 27 29.18 48.29 -2.35
N LEU A 28 28.25 49.03 -2.96
CA LEU A 28 27.01 48.45 -3.48
C LEU A 28 27.28 47.45 -4.62
N GLN A 29 28.21 47.77 -5.54
CA GLN A 29 28.63 46.88 -6.62
C GLN A 29 29.25 45.58 -6.09
N VAL A 30 30.08 45.66 -5.04
CA VAL A 30 30.68 44.48 -4.40
C VAL A 30 29.60 43.62 -3.74
N LEU A 31 28.66 44.21 -2.99
CA LEU A 31 27.57 43.48 -2.34
C LEU A 31 26.65 42.79 -3.36
N LEU A 32 26.35 43.46 -4.48
CA LEU A 32 25.56 42.88 -5.56
C LEU A 32 26.30 41.72 -6.22
N ALA A 33 27.59 41.88 -6.51
CA ALA A 33 28.42 40.82 -7.09
C ALA A 33 28.50 39.59 -6.17
N LEU A 34 28.68 39.79 -4.87
CA LEU A 34 28.69 38.72 -3.87
C LEU A 34 27.32 38.02 -3.79
N SER A 35 26.22 38.76 -3.85
CA SER A 35 24.86 38.20 -3.82
C SER A 35 24.56 37.37 -5.07
N LEU A 36 24.92 37.87 -6.25
CA LEU A 36 24.78 37.15 -7.52
C LEU A 36 25.65 35.89 -7.56
N ALA A 37 26.89 35.97 -7.07
CA ALA A 37 27.76 34.80 -6.95
C ALA A 37 27.19 33.76 -5.98
N GLY A 38 26.64 34.18 -4.84
CA GLY A 38 25.94 33.30 -3.90
C GLY A 38 24.74 32.59 -4.54
N LEU A 39 23.89 33.33 -5.25
CA LEU A 39 22.75 32.77 -5.99
C LEU A 39 23.19 31.78 -7.07
N LEU A 40 24.26 32.09 -7.80
CA LEU A 40 24.82 31.18 -8.81
C LEU A 40 25.34 29.88 -8.17
N ILE A 41 26.04 29.97 -7.05
CA ILE A 41 26.56 28.79 -6.32
C ILE A 41 25.40 27.91 -5.83
N VAL A 42 24.35 28.51 -5.26
CA VAL A 42 23.15 27.78 -4.83
C VAL A 42 22.46 27.13 -6.04
N GLY A 43 22.30 27.85 -7.15
CA GLY A 43 21.70 27.32 -8.37
C GLY A 43 22.48 26.15 -8.95
N ILE A 44 23.81 26.24 -8.99
CA ILE A 44 24.70 25.14 -9.43
C ILE A 44 24.59 23.94 -8.46
N ALA A 45 24.54 24.18 -7.16
CA ALA A 45 24.38 23.12 -6.17
C ALA A 45 23.05 22.38 -6.31
N MET A 46 21.94 23.12 -6.50
CA MET A 46 20.62 22.53 -6.74
C MET A 46 20.58 21.74 -8.04
N ALA A 47 21.13 22.29 -9.13
CA ALA A 47 21.23 21.59 -10.41
C ALA A 47 22.06 20.30 -10.30
N ARG A 48 23.15 20.31 -9.51
CA ARG A 48 23.97 19.11 -9.23
C ARG A 48 23.21 18.06 -8.41
N THR A 49 22.36 18.46 -7.47
CA THR A 49 21.54 17.52 -6.70
C THR A 49 20.40 16.92 -7.54
N GLU A 50 19.80 17.68 -8.44
CA GLU A 50 18.76 17.18 -9.35
C GLU A 50 19.34 16.32 -10.49
N ALA A 51 20.54 16.66 -10.97
CA ALA A 51 21.22 15.91 -12.02
C ALA A 51 21.82 14.58 -11.56
N GLN A 52 21.85 14.31 -10.24
CA GLN A 52 22.17 12.98 -9.73
C GLN A 52 20.94 12.08 -9.92
N PRO A 53 20.94 11.12 -10.86
CA PRO A 53 19.84 10.18 -10.96
C PRO A 53 19.71 9.46 -9.62
N LYS A 54 18.55 9.57 -8.98
CA LYS A 54 18.23 8.75 -7.81
C LYS A 54 18.51 7.30 -8.22
N PRO A 55 19.34 6.55 -7.47
CA PRO A 55 19.67 5.19 -7.86
C PRO A 55 18.36 4.45 -8.09
N LEU A 56 18.18 3.89 -9.29
CA LEU A 56 17.03 3.05 -9.59
C LEU A 56 17.08 1.91 -8.58
N ARG A 57 16.21 1.98 -7.56
CA ARG A 57 15.91 0.82 -6.72
C ARG A 57 15.07 -0.09 -7.59
N ILE A 58 15.73 -0.96 -8.34
CA ILE A 58 15.08 -2.07 -9.03
C ILE A 58 14.51 -2.94 -7.90
N PRO A 59 13.18 -3.05 -7.75
CA PRO A 59 12.62 -3.97 -6.77
C PRO A 59 13.13 -5.38 -7.10
N PRO A 60 13.39 -6.23 -6.09
CA PRO A 60 13.69 -7.62 -6.35
C PRO A 60 12.60 -8.22 -7.23
N PRO A 61 12.92 -9.25 -8.04
CA PRO A 61 11.90 -9.98 -8.77
C PRO A 61 10.85 -10.50 -7.78
N PRO A 62 9.57 -10.54 -8.18
CA PRO A 62 8.50 -11.03 -7.33
C PRO A 62 8.78 -12.47 -6.91
N ASP A 63 8.52 -12.78 -5.64
CA ASP A 63 8.71 -14.12 -5.08
C ASP A 63 7.48 -15.01 -5.29
N PHE A 64 7.05 -15.17 -6.54
CA PHE A 64 5.98 -16.11 -6.91
C PHE A 64 6.09 -16.63 -8.33
N VAL A 65 5.38 -17.73 -8.58
CA VAL A 65 5.12 -18.27 -9.91
C VAL A 65 3.62 -18.25 -10.15
N LEU A 66 3.21 -17.70 -11.29
CA LEU A 66 1.85 -17.79 -11.81
C LEU A 66 1.94 -18.24 -13.27
N GLN A 67 1.40 -19.41 -13.57
CA GLN A 67 1.54 -20.05 -14.87
C GLN A 67 0.25 -20.73 -15.32
N LEU A 68 0.16 -21.02 -16.61
CA LEU A 68 -0.84 -21.91 -17.16
C LEU A 68 -0.40 -23.36 -16.94
N SER A 69 -1.32 -24.23 -16.53
CA SER A 69 -1.06 -25.67 -16.42
C SER A 69 -0.69 -26.26 -17.78
N HIS A 70 0.03 -27.39 -17.78
CA HIS A 70 0.50 -28.03 -19.01
C HIS A 70 -0.62 -28.39 -19.98
N ASP A 71 -1.80 -28.74 -19.47
CA ASP A 71 -3.01 -29.06 -20.22
C ASP A 71 -3.83 -27.82 -20.65
N GLY A 72 -3.42 -26.62 -20.25
CA GLY A 72 -4.13 -25.38 -20.55
C GLY A 72 -5.43 -25.16 -19.77
N ALA A 73 -5.78 -26.02 -18.82
CA ALA A 73 -7.10 -26.01 -18.19
C ALA A 73 -7.23 -25.05 -16.99
N ARG A 74 -6.12 -24.68 -16.34
CA ARG A 74 -6.11 -23.94 -15.08
C ARG A 74 -4.86 -23.10 -14.91
N PHE A 75 -4.95 -22.08 -14.07
CA PHE A 75 -3.77 -21.38 -13.58
C PHE A 75 -3.21 -22.09 -12.34
N GLU A 76 -1.91 -22.04 -12.19
CA GLU A 76 -1.19 -22.56 -11.04
C GLU A 76 -0.40 -21.42 -10.42
N PHE A 77 -0.71 -21.11 -9.15
CA PHE A 77 -0.04 -20.09 -8.37
C PHE A 77 0.70 -20.73 -7.21
N SER A 78 1.99 -20.42 -7.10
CA SER A 78 2.82 -20.81 -5.97
C SER A 78 3.77 -19.70 -5.51
N GLY A 79 4.16 -19.76 -4.23
CA GLY A 79 5.09 -18.80 -3.62
C GLY A 79 4.39 -17.75 -2.78
N THR A 80 5.04 -16.60 -2.59
CA THR A 80 4.56 -15.49 -1.76
C THR A 80 3.47 -14.72 -2.50
N VAL A 81 2.43 -14.28 -1.79
CA VAL A 81 1.49 -13.28 -2.31
C VAL A 81 2.24 -11.94 -2.37
N ASP A 82 3.02 -11.72 -3.44
CA ASP A 82 3.95 -10.60 -3.56
C ASP A 82 3.39 -9.45 -4.43
N PHE A 83 4.04 -8.30 -4.39
CA PHE A 83 3.74 -7.14 -5.23
C PHE A 83 3.69 -7.52 -6.71
N GLY A 84 2.64 -7.05 -7.40
CA GLY A 84 2.44 -7.28 -8.82
C GLY A 84 1.67 -8.57 -9.15
N LEU A 85 1.31 -9.39 -8.16
CA LEU A 85 0.50 -10.59 -8.39
C LEU A 85 -0.86 -10.26 -9.01
N THR A 86 -1.54 -9.22 -8.53
CA THR A 86 -2.84 -8.79 -9.08
C THR A 86 -2.74 -8.49 -10.57
N GLU A 87 -1.71 -7.76 -10.95
CA GLU A 87 -1.48 -7.37 -12.34
C GLU A 87 -1.06 -8.58 -13.20
N ALA A 88 -0.25 -9.49 -12.65
CA ALA A 88 0.06 -10.75 -13.31
C ALA A 88 -1.21 -11.59 -13.57
N MET A 89 -2.12 -11.67 -12.58
CA MET A 89 -3.40 -12.35 -12.74
C MET A 89 -4.27 -11.71 -13.82
N ARG A 90 -4.35 -10.38 -13.88
CA ARG A 90 -5.10 -9.67 -14.95
C ARG A 90 -4.55 -10.00 -16.33
N ARG A 91 -3.22 -10.03 -16.50
CA ARG A 91 -2.58 -10.42 -17.76
C ARG A 91 -2.86 -11.87 -18.14
N MET A 92 -2.81 -12.80 -17.18
CA MET A 92 -3.12 -14.21 -17.40
C MET A 92 -4.55 -14.40 -17.89
N VAL A 93 -5.52 -13.75 -17.24
CA VAL A 93 -6.93 -13.78 -17.66
C VAL A 93 -7.11 -13.19 -19.06
N ALA A 94 -6.44 -12.09 -19.38
CA ALA A 94 -6.53 -11.47 -20.70
C ALA A 94 -5.94 -12.37 -21.81
N ALA A 95 -4.85 -13.09 -21.50
CA ALA A 95 -4.20 -14.01 -22.44
C ALA A 95 -4.94 -15.34 -22.61
N HIS A 96 -5.64 -15.79 -21.56
CA HIS A 96 -6.34 -17.08 -21.51
C HIS A 96 -7.78 -16.91 -21.03
N PRO A 97 -8.64 -16.22 -21.82
CA PRO A 97 -10.00 -15.86 -21.43
C PRO A 97 -10.95 -17.06 -21.33
N GLU A 98 -10.52 -18.28 -21.63
CA GLU A 98 -11.24 -19.55 -21.45
C GLU A 98 -11.01 -20.19 -20.08
N VAL A 99 -9.88 -19.88 -19.41
CA VAL A 99 -9.52 -20.50 -18.13
C VAL A 99 -10.38 -19.93 -17.00
N ARG A 100 -10.93 -20.80 -16.16
CA ARG A 100 -11.82 -20.42 -15.04
C ARG A 100 -11.45 -21.07 -13.72
N GLN A 101 -10.24 -21.61 -13.59
CA GLN A 101 -9.79 -22.24 -12.35
C GLN A 101 -8.36 -21.83 -12.01
N ILE A 102 -8.09 -21.63 -10.72
CA ILE A 102 -6.75 -21.44 -10.18
C ILE A 102 -6.45 -22.45 -9.06
N VAL A 103 -5.27 -23.05 -9.10
CA VAL A 103 -4.70 -23.87 -8.03
C VAL A 103 -3.74 -23.02 -7.21
N LEU A 104 -3.87 -23.06 -5.89
CA LEU A 104 -3.14 -22.21 -4.96
C LEU A 104 -2.24 -23.03 -4.04
N ASP A 105 -0.96 -22.62 -3.94
CA ASP A 105 0.02 -23.17 -3.02
C ASP A 105 0.89 -22.05 -2.40
N SER A 106 0.53 -21.58 -1.20
CA SER A 106 1.18 -20.39 -0.62
C SER A 106 1.05 -20.28 0.89
N ASN A 107 2.06 -19.67 1.51
CA ASN A 107 2.04 -19.28 2.93
C ASN A 107 1.38 -17.90 3.16
N GLY A 108 0.97 -17.20 2.09
CA GLY A 108 0.41 -15.85 2.14
C GLY A 108 1.43 -14.77 1.77
N GLY A 109 1.18 -13.54 2.24
CA GLY A 109 1.96 -12.36 1.84
C GLY A 109 1.14 -11.07 1.95
N TYR A 110 1.29 -10.17 0.99
CA TYR A 110 0.62 -8.87 0.97
C TYR A 110 -0.89 -9.02 0.78
N ILE A 111 -1.64 -8.69 1.82
CA ILE A 111 -3.11 -8.78 1.81
C ILE A 111 -3.76 -7.88 0.76
N ALA A 112 -3.13 -6.75 0.41
CA ALA A 112 -3.61 -5.87 -0.66
C ALA A 112 -3.59 -6.56 -2.03
N GLU A 113 -2.55 -7.34 -2.32
CA GLU A 113 -2.45 -8.13 -3.55
C GLU A 113 -3.45 -9.29 -3.54
N ALA A 114 -3.65 -9.96 -2.40
CA ALA A 114 -4.71 -10.96 -2.28
C ALA A 114 -6.10 -10.39 -2.59
N ARG A 115 -6.44 -9.20 -2.08
CA ARG A 115 -7.72 -8.53 -2.41
C ARG A 115 -7.83 -8.20 -3.90
N GLY A 116 -6.74 -7.76 -4.52
CA GLY A 116 -6.69 -7.50 -5.95
C GLY A 116 -6.97 -8.77 -6.77
N VAL A 117 -6.34 -9.89 -6.41
CA VAL A 117 -6.63 -11.19 -7.01
C VAL A 117 -8.09 -11.59 -6.78
N VAL A 118 -8.62 -11.47 -5.55
CA VAL A 118 -10.04 -11.75 -5.26
C VAL A 118 -10.97 -10.95 -6.18
N ALA A 119 -10.69 -9.67 -6.42
CA ALA A 119 -11.49 -8.87 -7.34
C ALA A 119 -11.51 -9.47 -8.76
N VAL A 120 -10.34 -9.86 -9.28
CA VAL A 120 -10.22 -10.52 -10.58
C VAL A 120 -10.98 -11.85 -10.62
N LEU A 121 -10.81 -12.70 -9.59
CA LEU A 121 -11.50 -14.00 -9.51
C LEU A 121 -13.01 -13.84 -9.54
N ARG A 122 -13.54 -12.86 -8.81
CA ARG A 122 -14.98 -12.57 -8.74
C ARG A 122 -15.53 -11.99 -10.04
N GLU A 123 -14.81 -11.05 -10.64
CA GLU A 123 -15.17 -10.45 -11.95
C GLU A 123 -15.28 -11.51 -13.05
N GLN A 124 -14.45 -12.56 -12.98
CA GLN A 124 -14.31 -13.56 -14.03
C GLN A 124 -14.95 -14.92 -13.70
N GLY A 125 -15.52 -15.08 -12.49
CA GLY A 125 -16.18 -16.31 -12.05
C GLY A 125 -15.24 -17.51 -11.87
N PHE A 126 -14.05 -17.30 -11.30
CA PHE A 126 -13.06 -18.36 -11.12
C PHE A 126 -13.44 -19.34 -10.00
N ALA A 127 -13.15 -20.61 -10.21
CA ALA A 127 -13.02 -21.63 -9.18
C ALA A 127 -11.61 -21.59 -8.57
N THR A 128 -11.51 -21.87 -7.27
CA THR A 128 -10.22 -21.98 -6.55
C THR A 128 -10.05 -23.38 -5.99
N HIS A 129 -8.85 -23.91 -6.12
CA HIS A 129 -8.48 -25.22 -5.60
C HIS A 129 -7.18 -25.15 -4.79
N VAL A 130 -7.10 -25.92 -3.70
CA VAL A 130 -5.87 -26.09 -2.92
C VAL A 130 -5.59 -27.58 -2.80
N ALA A 131 -4.47 -28.04 -3.36
CA ALA A 131 -4.05 -29.44 -3.24
C ALA A 131 -3.19 -29.70 -1.99
N GLY A 132 -2.33 -28.75 -1.64
CA GLY A 132 -1.38 -28.86 -0.53
C GLY A 132 -1.64 -27.85 0.58
N HIS A 133 -1.24 -26.59 0.39
CA HIS A 133 -1.26 -25.62 1.47
C HIS A 133 -1.61 -24.22 1.00
N CYS A 134 -2.52 -23.55 1.71
CA CYS A 134 -2.85 -22.15 1.45
C CYS A 134 -3.16 -21.42 2.76
N ALA A 135 -2.33 -20.47 3.15
CA ALA A 135 -2.46 -19.79 4.44
C ALA A 135 -2.45 -18.26 4.35
N SER A 136 -2.94 -17.62 5.41
CA SER A 136 -2.94 -16.17 5.56
C SER A 136 -3.62 -15.49 4.36
N ALA A 137 -2.96 -14.55 3.68
CA ALA A 137 -3.48 -13.88 2.49
C ALA A 137 -3.90 -14.86 1.37
N CYS A 138 -3.27 -16.04 1.24
CA CYS A 138 -3.71 -17.05 0.28
C CYS A 138 -5.13 -17.55 0.59
N ALA A 139 -5.46 -17.77 1.87
CA ALA A 139 -6.79 -18.23 2.26
C ALA A 139 -7.88 -17.21 1.90
N LEU A 140 -7.55 -15.90 1.86
CA LEU A 140 -8.46 -14.87 1.33
C LEU A 140 -8.66 -15.02 -0.18
N ILE A 141 -7.59 -15.29 -0.95
CA ILE A 141 -7.68 -15.58 -2.39
C ILE A 141 -8.58 -16.78 -2.64
N PHE A 142 -8.37 -17.87 -1.89
CA PHE A 142 -9.20 -19.07 -1.94
C PHE A 142 -10.68 -18.76 -1.68
N ALA A 143 -10.98 -17.96 -0.64
CA ALA A 143 -12.37 -17.58 -0.35
C ALA A 143 -13.02 -16.79 -1.50
N GLY A 144 -12.25 -16.04 -2.28
CA GLY A 144 -12.70 -15.28 -3.45
C GLY A 144 -13.21 -16.12 -4.62
N GLY A 145 -12.94 -17.44 -4.64
CA GLY A 145 -13.45 -18.35 -5.65
C GLY A 145 -14.97 -18.52 -5.60
N MET A 146 -15.59 -18.64 -6.78
CA MET A 146 -17.02 -18.91 -6.96
C MET A 146 -17.38 -20.33 -6.52
N THR A 147 -16.52 -21.30 -6.83
CA THR A 147 -16.49 -22.62 -6.21
C THR A 147 -15.12 -22.86 -5.59
N ARG A 148 -15.10 -23.59 -4.47
CA ARG A 148 -13.92 -23.75 -3.61
C ARG A 148 -13.74 -25.21 -3.25
N SER A 149 -12.66 -25.83 -3.72
CA SER A 149 -12.36 -27.25 -3.46
C SER A 149 -11.00 -27.45 -2.79
N LEU A 150 -10.90 -28.49 -1.99
CA LEU A 150 -9.72 -28.80 -1.20
C LEU A 150 -9.31 -30.25 -1.46
N GLY A 151 -8.12 -30.47 -2.02
CA GLY A 151 -7.56 -31.81 -2.24
C GLY A 151 -7.37 -32.57 -0.92
N PRO A 152 -7.17 -33.89 -0.93
CA PRO A 152 -7.17 -34.73 0.30
C PRO A 152 -6.22 -34.23 1.40
N GLU A 153 -5.01 -33.83 1.00
CA GLU A 153 -3.96 -33.29 1.89
C GLU A 153 -4.00 -31.76 2.04
N GLY A 154 -4.99 -31.11 1.40
CA GLY A 154 -5.14 -29.67 1.36
C GLY A 154 -5.43 -29.10 2.75
N ARG A 155 -4.71 -28.03 3.13
CA ARG A 155 -4.93 -27.30 4.38
C ARG A 155 -5.07 -25.81 4.18
N LEU A 156 -5.97 -25.20 4.96
CA LEU A 156 -6.18 -23.76 4.99
C LEU A 156 -5.75 -23.19 6.34
N GLY A 157 -4.80 -22.25 6.31
CA GLY A 157 -4.28 -21.59 7.50
C GLY A 157 -4.86 -20.18 7.67
N LEU A 158 -5.44 -19.89 8.83
CA LEU A 158 -6.11 -18.63 9.15
C LEU A 158 -5.51 -18.00 10.41
N HIS A 159 -5.39 -16.68 10.43
CA HIS A 159 -4.98 -15.92 11.61
C HIS A 159 -5.54 -14.49 11.53
N GLY A 160 -5.56 -13.77 12.65
CA GLY A 160 -5.96 -12.36 12.69
C GLY A 160 -4.77 -11.42 12.48
N TYR A 161 -5.06 -10.11 12.46
CA TYR A 161 -4.03 -9.09 12.29
C TYR A 161 -3.22 -8.89 13.58
N ALA A 162 -1.98 -8.44 13.44
CA ALA A 162 -1.20 -7.91 14.55
C ALA A 162 -1.78 -6.55 14.98
N ILE A 163 -2.64 -6.51 15.98
CA ILE A 163 -3.21 -5.26 16.49
C ILE A 163 -2.35 -4.79 17.67
N ALA A 164 -1.45 -3.82 17.43
CA ALA A 164 -0.65 -3.19 18.47
C ALA A 164 -1.52 -2.35 19.43
N ARG A 165 -1.00 -2.01 20.62
CA ARG A 165 -1.74 -1.29 21.67
C ARG A 165 -2.22 0.11 21.26
N ASP A 166 -1.50 0.78 20.38
CA ASP A 166 -1.86 2.06 19.75
C ASP A 166 -2.67 1.91 18.46
N GLY A 167 -2.79 0.68 17.95
CA GLY A 167 -3.76 0.27 16.95
C GLY A 167 -3.58 0.90 15.58
N ARG A 168 -2.42 1.46 15.21
CA ARG A 168 -2.18 2.05 13.89
C ARG A 168 -0.75 1.83 13.39
N PHE A 169 -0.60 1.43 12.13
CA PHE A 169 0.68 1.45 11.41
C PHE A 169 0.72 2.70 10.53
N GLY A 170 1.18 3.82 11.08
CA GLY A 170 1.10 5.12 10.41
C GLY A 170 -0.37 5.56 10.24
N MET A 171 -0.80 5.72 8.99
CA MET A 171 -2.20 6.11 8.68
C MET A 171 -3.16 4.91 8.60
N ILE A 172 -2.64 3.67 8.61
CA ILE A 172 -3.43 2.45 8.42
C ILE A 172 -3.98 1.98 9.77
N ASP A 173 -5.31 1.79 9.83
CA ASP A 173 -5.98 1.14 10.95
C ASP A 173 -6.16 -0.36 10.64
N PRO A 174 -5.41 -1.28 11.27
CA PRO A 174 -5.53 -2.72 11.08
C PRO A 174 -6.93 -3.27 11.36
N ARG A 175 -7.76 -2.63 12.20
CA ARG A 175 -9.15 -3.07 12.40
C ARG A 175 -10.00 -2.82 11.17
N VAL A 176 -9.88 -1.65 10.55
CA VAL A 176 -10.60 -1.31 9.32
C VAL A 176 -10.17 -2.24 8.19
N GLU A 177 -8.87 -2.53 8.07
CA GLU A 177 -8.35 -3.44 7.06
C GLU A 177 -8.81 -4.88 7.30
N MET A 178 -8.84 -5.35 8.55
CA MET A 178 -9.38 -6.67 8.87
C MET A 178 -10.88 -6.77 8.57
N GLU A 179 -11.68 -5.76 8.91
CA GLU A 179 -13.11 -5.72 8.56
C GLU A 179 -13.35 -5.76 7.05
N ARG A 180 -12.49 -5.11 6.25
CA ARG A 180 -12.52 -5.20 4.79
C ARG A 180 -12.30 -6.64 4.30
N ASP A 181 -11.42 -7.40 4.95
CA ASP A 181 -11.19 -8.82 4.60
C ASP A 181 -12.36 -9.70 5.05
N LEU A 182 -12.88 -9.51 6.26
CA LEU A 182 -14.05 -10.21 6.76
C LEU A 182 -15.28 -9.99 5.87
N ALA A 183 -15.43 -8.79 5.30
CA ALA A 183 -16.49 -8.51 4.33
C ALA A 183 -16.38 -9.34 3.05
N ILE A 184 -15.17 -9.71 2.62
CA ILE A 184 -14.98 -10.61 1.46
C ILE A 184 -15.50 -12.01 1.82
N TYR A 185 -15.10 -12.56 2.98
CA TYR A 185 -15.60 -13.86 3.43
C TYR A 185 -17.14 -13.87 3.53
N ARG A 186 -17.72 -12.80 4.09
CA ARG A 186 -19.18 -12.65 4.19
C ARG A 186 -19.86 -12.58 2.83
N ALA A 187 -19.32 -11.80 1.89
CA ALA A 187 -19.84 -11.68 0.53
C ALA A 187 -19.79 -13.00 -0.25
N GLN A 188 -18.86 -13.88 0.12
CA GLN A 188 -18.67 -15.21 -0.47
C GLN A 188 -19.50 -16.30 0.23
N GLY A 189 -20.39 -15.89 1.15
CA GLY A 189 -21.37 -16.75 1.80
C GLY A 189 -20.81 -17.67 2.86
N LEU A 190 -19.68 -17.34 3.49
CA LEU A 190 -19.22 -18.08 4.66
C LEU A 190 -20.17 -17.88 5.84
N GLU A 191 -20.24 -18.88 6.71
CA GLU A 191 -21.05 -18.83 7.93
C GLU A 191 -20.56 -17.74 8.90
N GLU A 192 -21.49 -16.94 9.42
CA GLU A 192 -21.16 -15.79 10.28
C GLU A 192 -20.43 -16.23 11.56
N ALA A 193 -20.74 -17.40 12.11
CA ALA A 193 -20.03 -17.94 13.28
C ALA A 193 -18.54 -18.21 12.99
N PHE A 194 -18.21 -18.64 11.78
CA PHE A 194 -16.83 -18.86 11.35
C PHE A 194 -16.10 -17.54 11.15
N ILE A 195 -16.77 -16.55 10.54
CA ILE A 195 -16.26 -15.19 10.36
C ILE A 195 -16.01 -14.51 11.72
N ALA A 196 -16.95 -14.64 12.66
CA ALA A 196 -16.83 -14.11 14.01
C ALA A 196 -15.64 -14.73 14.75
N ARG A 197 -15.39 -16.04 14.58
CA ARG A 197 -14.18 -16.68 15.11
C ARG A 197 -12.93 -16.12 14.45
N LEU A 198 -12.89 -16.00 13.12
CA LEU A 198 -11.76 -15.44 12.38
C LEU A 198 -11.38 -14.03 12.86
N ALA A 199 -12.38 -13.19 13.14
CA ALA A 199 -12.20 -11.83 13.66
C ALA A 199 -11.49 -11.76 15.03
N THR A 200 -11.50 -12.86 15.79
CA THR A 200 -10.91 -12.95 17.14
C THR A 200 -9.57 -13.67 17.19
N LEU A 201 -9.12 -14.25 16.07
CA LEU A 201 -7.87 -15.01 16.05
C LEU A 201 -6.68 -14.08 16.36
N PRO A 202 -5.67 -14.57 17.10
CA PRO A 202 -4.40 -13.85 17.23
C PRO A 202 -3.62 -13.90 15.91
N LEU A 203 -2.56 -13.10 15.81
CA LEU A 203 -1.58 -13.21 14.72
C LEU A 203 -0.89 -14.58 14.71
N SER A 204 -0.61 -15.11 15.91
CA SER A 204 0.07 -16.38 16.10
C SER A 204 -0.44 -17.05 17.39
N PRO A 205 -0.61 -18.38 17.42
CA PRO A 205 -0.36 -19.33 16.33
C PRO A 205 -1.43 -19.25 15.23
N MET A 206 -1.10 -19.81 14.06
CA MET A 206 -2.06 -19.97 12.96
C MET A 206 -3.08 -21.06 13.30
N TRP A 207 -4.35 -20.81 12.99
CA TRP A 207 -5.44 -21.78 13.14
C TRP A 207 -5.64 -22.54 11.82
N TYR A 208 -5.65 -23.86 11.89
CA TYR A 208 -5.97 -24.76 10.80
C TYR A 208 -7.26 -25.53 11.14
N PRO A 209 -8.43 -25.11 10.65
CA PRO A 209 -9.67 -25.87 10.81
C PRO A 209 -9.58 -27.20 10.06
N ASP A 210 -10.25 -28.24 10.57
CA ASP A 210 -10.41 -29.48 9.83
C ASP A 210 -11.36 -29.33 8.64
N ARG A 211 -11.37 -30.34 7.75
CA ARG A 211 -12.18 -30.33 6.52
C ARG A 211 -13.67 -30.17 6.82
N ASP A 212 -14.19 -30.85 7.83
CA ASP A 212 -15.61 -30.82 8.17
C ASP A 212 -16.04 -29.42 8.64
N ALA A 213 -15.21 -28.76 9.44
CA ALA A 213 -15.40 -27.38 9.85
C ALA A 213 -15.35 -26.41 8.66
N LEU A 214 -14.44 -26.63 7.70
CA LEU A 214 -14.36 -25.81 6.48
C LEU A 214 -15.60 -25.97 5.59
N ILE A 215 -16.13 -27.19 5.46
CA ILE A 215 -17.36 -27.48 4.70
C ILE A 215 -18.58 -26.87 5.43
N ALA A 216 -18.70 -27.11 6.73
CA ALA A 216 -19.79 -26.57 7.55
C ALA A 216 -19.82 -25.03 7.53
N ALA A 217 -18.65 -24.39 7.48
CA ALA A 217 -18.52 -22.94 7.37
C ALA A 217 -18.75 -22.38 5.96
N ARG A 218 -19.01 -23.24 4.97
CA ARG A 218 -19.04 -22.90 3.53
C ARG A 218 -17.75 -22.28 3.02
N MET A 219 -16.63 -22.48 3.72
CA MET A 219 -15.30 -22.10 3.21
C MET A 219 -14.89 -23.03 2.06
N VAL A 220 -15.19 -24.33 2.17
CA VAL A 220 -15.12 -25.30 1.08
C VAL A 220 -16.54 -25.58 0.59
N THR A 221 -16.77 -25.50 -0.71
CA THR A 221 -18.11 -25.69 -1.33
C THR A 221 -18.19 -26.93 -2.21
N GLN A 222 -17.05 -27.54 -2.54
CA GLN A 222 -16.96 -28.80 -3.28
C GLN A 222 -15.96 -29.72 -2.55
N PRO A 223 -16.37 -30.95 -2.18
CA PRO A 223 -15.51 -31.89 -1.48
C PRO A 223 -14.33 -32.37 -2.34
#